data_AF-A0A1A0HIU9-F1
#
_entry.id   AF-A0A1A0HIU9-F1
#
_cell.length_a   1.000
_cell.length_b   1.000
_cell.length_c   1.000
_cell.angle_alpha   90.00
_cell.angle_beta   90.00
_cell.angle_gamma   90.00
#
_symmetry.space_group_name_H-M   'P 1'
#
loop_
_entity.id
_entity.type
_entity.pdbx_description
1 polymer ?
#
loop_
_entity_poly.entity_id
_entity_poly.type
_entity_poly.pdbx_seq_one_letter_code
_entity_poly.pdbx_strand_id
1 'polypeptide(L)'
;MECLGAVLVENRVSDAVRKKIIKTGTLEDDPAVLMLAMATALVGSPIWLLTATVIGMPVSTTHSIIGAVIGVDIVSKGADYVIWGWGGFAQIAASWFIAPGIAGGFASFLFCKYFILETRERGSRTLWLLGPFWSS
;
A
#
# COMPACT_ATOMS: atom_id res chain seq x y z
N MET A 1 13.43 11.90 -3.49
CA MET A 1 12.00 12.28 -3.46
C MET A 1 11.19 11.36 -2.55
N GLU A 2 11.56 10.07 -2.45
CA GLU A 2 10.95 9.06 -1.57
C GLU A 2 10.72 9.51 -0.11
N CYS A 3 11.73 10.07 0.58
CA CYS A 3 11.57 10.44 2.00
C CYS A 3 10.58 11.58 2.22
N LEU A 4 10.53 12.56 1.30
CA LEU A 4 9.62 13.71 1.41
C LEU A 4 8.18 13.29 1.10
N GLY A 5 8.00 12.39 0.13
CA GLY A 5 6.70 11.79 -0.19
C GLY A 5 6.18 10.90 0.94
N ALA A 6 7.06 10.12 1.57
CA ALA A 6 6.71 9.33 2.75
C ALA A 6 6.22 10.22 3.89
N VAL A 7 6.99 11.23 4.32
CA VAL A 7 6.61 12.11 5.45
C VAL A 7 5.27 12.83 5.23
N LEU A 8 4.96 13.25 3.99
CA LEU A 8 3.72 13.98 3.70
C LEU A 8 2.49 13.07 3.58
N VAL A 9 2.65 11.81 3.16
CA VAL A 9 1.53 10.91 2.84
C VAL A 9 1.32 9.82 3.91
N GLU A 10 2.36 9.48 4.67
CA GLU A 10 2.38 8.43 5.69
C GLU A 10 1.28 8.62 6.74
N ASN A 11 1.03 9.86 7.18
CA ASN A 11 0.01 10.16 8.19
C ASN A 11 -1.37 9.57 7.85
N ARG A 12 -1.74 9.55 6.56
CA ARG A 12 -3.04 9.02 6.10
C ARG A 12 -3.09 7.48 6.14
N VAL A 13 -1.97 6.84 5.83
CA VAL A 13 -1.86 5.38 5.83
C VAL A 13 -1.83 4.87 7.26
N SER A 14 -1.04 5.51 8.13
CA SER A 14 -0.94 5.18 9.56
C SER A 14 -2.30 5.30 10.27
N ASP A 15 -3.09 6.34 9.96
CA ASP A 15 -4.45 6.49 10.49
C ASP A 15 -5.40 5.39 10.00
N ALA A 16 -5.29 4.96 8.74
CA ALA A 16 -6.12 3.90 8.19
C ALA A 16 -5.79 2.53 8.81
N VAL A 17 -4.49 2.23 9.00
CA VAL A 17 -3.99 1.03 9.68
C VAL A 17 -4.49 1.02 11.13
N ARG A 18 -4.35 2.13 11.86
CA ARG A 18 -4.82 2.27 13.25
C ARG A 18 -6.33 2.05 13.39
N LYS A 19 -7.13 2.69 12.53
CA LYS A 19 -8.61 2.65 12.63
C LYS A 19 -9.23 1.34 12.12
N LYS A 20 -8.61 0.68 11.13
CA LYS A 20 -9.18 -0.54 10.51
C LYS A 20 -8.74 -1.84 11.17
N ILE A 21 -7.60 -1.85 11.86
CA ILE A 21 -7.05 -3.08 12.41
C ILE A 21 -7.38 -3.24 13.90
N ILE A 22 -7.62 -2.15 14.63
CA ILE A 22 -7.88 -2.18 16.08
C ILE A 22 -9.30 -1.68 16.33
N LYS A 23 -10.21 -2.57 16.77
CA LYS A 23 -11.51 -2.16 17.34
C LYS A 23 -11.23 -1.38 18.62
N THR A 24 -11.29 -0.05 18.53
CA THR A 24 -10.97 0.88 19.63
C THR A 24 -11.79 0.60 20.90
N GLY A 25 -13.00 0.06 20.79
CA GLY A 25 -13.90 -0.17 21.94
C GLY A 25 -13.65 -1.42 22.81
N THR A 26 -12.58 -2.21 22.62
CA THR A 26 -12.33 -3.42 23.44
C THR A 26 -10.84 -3.58 23.80
N LEU A 27 -9.99 -2.63 23.42
CA LEU A 27 -8.58 -2.58 23.81
C LEU A 27 -8.27 -1.43 24.77
N GLU A 28 -9.26 -0.59 25.09
CA GLU A 28 -9.18 0.38 26.18
C GLU A 28 -9.09 -0.28 27.56
N ASP A 29 -9.58 -1.52 27.68
CA ASP A 29 -9.53 -2.27 28.94
C ASP A 29 -8.11 -2.74 29.33
N ASP A 30 -7.19 -2.91 28.37
CA ASP A 30 -5.82 -3.39 28.60
C ASP A 30 -4.78 -2.76 27.63
N PRO A 31 -4.30 -1.53 27.90
CA PRO A 31 -3.33 -0.84 27.03
C PRO A 31 -1.99 -1.57 26.92
N ALA A 32 -1.61 -2.37 27.93
CA ALA A 32 -0.37 -3.14 27.93
C ALA A 32 -0.34 -4.20 26.81
N VAL A 33 -1.48 -4.86 26.53
CA VAL A 33 -1.59 -5.87 25.48
C VAL A 33 -1.50 -5.23 24.11
N LEU A 34 -2.09 -4.05 23.92
CA LEU A 34 -2.00 -3.30 22.66
C LEU A 34 -0.56 -2.86 22.36
N MET A 35 0.16 -2.37 23.38
CA MET A 35 1.57 -1.98 23.21
C MET A 35 2.45 -3.19 22.87
N LEU A 36 2.25 -4.32 23.55
CA LEU A 36 2.99 -5.56 23.27
C LEU A 36 2.65 -6.10 21.86
N ALA A 37 1.39 -6.04 21.46
CA ALA A 37 0.94 -6.42 20.13
C ALA A 37 1.59 -5.55 19.05
N MET A 38 1.60 -4.23 19.20
CA MET A 38 2.23 -3.35 18.22
C MET A 38 3.75 -3.52 18.18
N ALA A 39 4.40 -3.73 19.33
CA ALA A 39 5.84 -4.00 19.39
C ALA A 39 6.22 -5.33 18.69
N THR A 40 5.43 -6.38 18.92
CA THR A 40 5.64 -7.69 18.27
C THR A 40 5.36 -7.63 16.77
N ALA A 41 4.33 -6.90 16.33
CA ALA A 41 4.07 -6.67 14.91
C ALA A 41 5.19 -5.88 14.22
N LEU A 42 5.71 -4.84 14.88
CA LEU A 42 6.81 -4.01 14.38
C LEU A 42 8.12 -4.80 14.23
N VAL A 43 8.37 -5.78 15.09
CA VAL A 43 9.55 -6.65 15.03
C VAL A 43 9.34 -7.84 14.09
N GLY A 44 8.14 -8.43 14.07
CA GLY A 44 7.81 -9.58 13.23
C GLY A 44 7.77 -9.26 11.73
N SER A 45 7.24 -8.10 11.35
CA SER A 45 7.19 -7.64 9.96
C SER A 45 8.57 -7.57 9.28
N PRO A 46 9.58 -6.86 9.84
CA PRO A 46 10.92 -6.80 9.24
C PRO A 46 11.65 -8.13 9.33
N ILE A 47 11.43 -8.96 10.37
CA ILE A 47 12.02 -10.31 10.42
C ILE A 47 11.57 -11.13 9.21
N TRP A 48 10.26 -11.17 8.94
CA TRP A 48 9.71 -11.84 7.76
C TRP A 48 10.26 -11.27 6.45
N LEU A 49 10.33 -9.93 6.37
CA LEU A 49 10.82 -9.23 5.20
C LEU A 49 12.31 -9.52 4.92
N LEU A 50 13.12 -9.56 5.97
CA LEU A 50 14.55 -9.91 5.91
C LEU A 50 14.72 -11.37 5.50
N THR A 51 13.95 -12.30 6.09
CA THR A 51 13.96 -13.71 5.68
C THR A 51 13.61 -13.85 4.19
N ALA A 52 12.57 -13.16 3.72
CA ALA A 52 12.17 -13.25 2.32
C ALA A 52 13.18 -12.61 1.36
N THR A 53 13.85 -11.53 1.80
CA THR A 53 14.93 -10.88 1.06
C THR A 53 16.16 -11.79 0.93
N VAL A 54 16.50 -12.53 1.98
CA VAL A 54 17.58 -13.54 1.94
C VAL A 54 17.27 -14.68 0.97
N ILE A 55 15.98 -15.02 0.80
CA ILE A 55 15.53 -16.05 -0.16
C ILE A 55 15.47 -15.50 -1.61
N GLY A 56 15.72 -14.20 -1.82
CA GLY A 56 15.74 -13.58 -3.14
C GLY A 56 14.37 -13.42 -3.80
N MET A 57 13.28 -13.59 -3.04
CA MET A 57 11.93 -13.40 -3.54
C MET A 57 11.53 -11.91 -3.46
N PRO A 58 11.04 -11.29 -4.53
CA PRO A 58 10.49 -9.94 -4.47
C PRO A 58 9.17 -9.97 -3.72
N VAL A 59 9.20 -9.60 -2.43
CA VAL A 59 8.01 -9.59 -1.56
C VAL A 59 7.53 -8.16 -1.30
N SER A 60 6.21 -7.97 -1.31
CA SER A 60 5.57 -6.68 -1.02
C SER A 60 5.58 -6.40 0.49
N THR A 61 6.22 -5.30 0.89
CA THR A 61 6.25 -4.79 2.27
C THR A 61 4.85 -4.53 2.83
N THR A 62 3.91 -4.09 1.98
CA THR A 62 2.52 -3.81 2.36
C THR A 62 1.79 -5.06 2.83
N HIS A 63 1.96 -6.19 2.14
CA HIS A 63 1.34 -7.45 2.53
C HIS A 63 1.97 -8.03 3.80
N SER A 64 3.27 -7.82 3.98
CA SER A 64 4.00 -8.31 5.15
C SER A 64 3.54 -7.63 6.43
N ILE A 65 3.37 -6.31 6.42
CA ILE A 65 2.92 -5.58 7.62
C ILE A 65 1.45 -5.88 7.96
N ILE A 66 0.59 -5.97 6.95
CA ILE A 66 -0.84 -6.31 7.17
C ILE A 66 -0.97 -7.74 7.72
N GLY A 67 -0.21 -8.70 7.18
CA GLY A 67 -0.16 -10.08 7.69
C GLY A 67 0.39 -10.16 9.12
N ALA A 68 1.43 -9.40 9.45
CA ALA A 68 1.99 -9.35 10.80
C ALA A 68 0.98 -8.82 11.82
N VAL A 69 0.26 -7.73 11.49
CA VAL A 69 -0.74 -7.16 12.41
C VAL A 69 -1.93 -8.10 12.59
N ILE A 70 -2.43 -8.73 11.51
CA ILE A 70 -3.51 -9.72 11.60
C ILE A 70 -3.06 -10.93 12.44
N GLY A 71 -1.83 -11.42 12.24
CA GLY A 71 -1.29 -12.53 13.01
C GLY A 71 -1.23 -12.24 14.51
N VAL A 72 -0.79 -11.03 14.88
CA VAL A 72 -0.76 -10.59 16.28
C VAL A 72 -2.18 -10.46 16.86
N ASP A 73 -3.14 -9.96 16.09
CA ASP A 73 -4.54 -9.82 16.54
C ASP A 73 -5.19 -11.19 16.79
N ILE A 74 -4.93 -12.17 15.91
CA ILE A 74 -5.35 -13.57 16.08
C ILE A 74 -4.73 -14.18 17.35
N VAL A 75 -3.43 -13.97 17.59
CA VAL A 75 -2.74 -14.51 18.77
C VAL A 75 -3.21 -13.84 20.07
N SER A 76 -3.54 -12.54 20.01
CA SER A 76 -3.92 -11.77 21.19
C SER A 76 -5.38 -11.97 21.61
N LYS A 77 -6.30 -12.14 20.65
CA LYS A 77 -7.75 -12.17 20.91
C LYS A 77 -8.50 -13.32 20.24
N GLY A 78 -7.82 -14.18 19.49
CA GLY A 78 -8.41 -15.28 18.74
C GLY A 78 -8.88 -14.89 17.33
N ALA A 79 -8.97 -15.88 16.44
CA ALA A 79 -9.34 -15.66 15.02
C ALA A 79 -10.76 -15.10 14.81
N ASP A 80 -11.64 -15.25 15.80
CA ASP A 80 -13.01 -14.72 15.82
C ASP A 80 -13.07 -13.19 15.98
N TYR A 81 -12.00 -12.60 16.52
CA TYR A 81 -11.96 -11.16 16.77
C TYR A 81 -11.61 -10.34 15.51
N VAL A 82 -11.00 -11.00 14.52
CA VAL A 82 -10.61 -10.40 13.25
C VAL A 82 -11.85 -10.15 12.39
N ILE A 83 -12.06 -8.89 11.97
CA ILE A 83 -13.15 -8.53 11.07
C ILE A 83 -12.79 -8.93 9.63
N TRP A 84 -13.08 -10.18 9.28
CA TRP A 84 -12.90 -10.71 7.93
C TRP A 84 -13.87 -10.13 6.89
N GLY A 85 -14.97 -9.52 7.33
CA GLY A 85 -16.00 -8.95 6.46
C GLY A 85 -15.60 -7.64 5.76
N TRP A 86 -16.55 -7.09 4.97
CA TRP A 86 -16.40 -5.86 4.17
C TRP A 86 -16.00 -4.61 4.96
N GLY A 87 -16.14 -4.60 6.29
CA GLY A 87 -15.71 -3.49 7.16
C GLY A 87 -14.26 -3.56 7.64
N GLY A 88 -13.51 -4.62 7.31
CA GLY A 88 -12.14 -4.84 7.78
C GLY A 88 -11.21 -5.27 6.64
N PHE A 89 -10.72 -6.50 6.72
CA PHE A 89 -9.70 -7.01 5.78
C PHE A 89 -10.17 -7.01 4.32
N ALA A 90 -11.42 -7.37 4.05
CA ALA A 90 -11.95 -7.41 2.69
C ALA A 90 -11.93 -6.04 1.99
N GLN A 91 -12.08 -4.93 2.72
CA GLN A 91 -11.96 -3.59 2.14
C GLN A 91 -10.52 -3.28 1.71
N ILE A 92 -9.54 -3.77 2.48
CA ILE A 92 -8.12 -3.59 2.19
C ILE A 92 -7.75 -4.43 0.96
N ALA A 93 -8.19 -5.70 0.92
CA ALA A 93 -8.00 -6.56 -0.24
C ALA A 93 -8.65 -5.98 -1.50
N ALA A 94 -9.88 -5.45 -1.40
CA ALA A 94 -10.55 -4.79 -2.53
C ALA A 94 -9.74 -3.58 -3.06
N SER A 95 -9.11 -2.80 -2.17
CA SER A 95 -8.29 -1.66 -2.58
C SER A 95 -7.07 -2.06 -3.43
N TRP A 96 -6.51 -3.26 -3.20
CA TRP A 96 -5.39 -3.78 -3.99
C TRP A 96 -5.76 -4.11 -5.43
N PHE A 97 -7.04 -4.39 -5.71
CA PHE A 97 -7.52 -4.63 -7.08
C PHE A 97 -8.02 -3.35 -7.75
N ILE A 98 -8.66 -2.46 -6.98
CA ILE A 98 -9.19 -1.19 -7.49
C ILE A 98 -8.05 -0.26 -7.95
N ALA A 99 -6.97 -0.16 -7.18
CA ALA A 99 -5.84 0.70 -7.51
C ALA A 99 -5.18 0.39 -8.88
N PRO A 100 -4.76 -0.86 -9.18
CA PRO A 100 -4.24 -1.20 -10.50
C PRO A 100 -5.31 -1.16 -11.59
N GLY A 101 -6.58 -1.42 -11.27
CA GLY A 101 -7.69 -1.28 -12.23
C GLY A 101 -7.86 0.15 -12.73
N ILE A 102 -7.85 1.13 -11.82
CA ILE A 102 -7.92 2.55 -12.18
C ILE A 102 -6.64 2.98 -12.92
N ALA A 103 -5.46 2.60 -12.42
CA ALA A 103 -4.19 2.94 -13.06
C ALA A 103 -4.09 2.37 -14.48
N GLY A 104 -4.51 1.12 -14.68
CA GLY A 104 -4.57 0.47 -15.98
C GLY A 104 -5.58 1.13 -16.93
N GLY A 105 -6.74 1.56 -16.42
CA GLY A 105 -7.73 2.31 -17.19
C GLY A 105 -7.20 3.66 -17.68
N PHE A 106 -6.55 4.42 -16.79
CA PHE A 106 -5.91 5.68 -17.17
C PHE A 106 -4.73 5.48 -18.15
N ALA A 107 -3.90 4.46 -17.93
CA ALA A 107 -2.81 4.13 -18.83
C ALA A 107 -3.31 3.72 -20.22
N SER A 108 -4.37 2.91 -20.31
CA SER A 108 -5.01 2.52 -21.57
C SER A 108 -5.59 3.72 -22.31
N PHE A 109 -6.28 4.63 -21.61
CA PHE A 109 -6.82 5.85 -22.20
C PHE A 109 -5.72 6.76 -22.77
N LEU A 110 -4.64 6.97 -22.02
CA LEU A 110 -3.50 7.76 -22.48
C LEU A 110 -2.77 7.08 -23.64
N PHE A 111 -2.59 5.76 -23.59
CA PHE A 111 -1.98 4.99 -24.67
C PHE A 111 -2.79 5.10 -25.96
N CYS A 112 -4.11 4.94 -25.91
CA CYS A 112 -4.98 5.15 -27.07
C CYS A 112 -4.85 6.59 -27.60
N LYS A 113 -4.83 7.61 -26.73
CA LYS A 113 -4.72 9.00 -27.18
C LYS A 113 -3.37 9.29 -27.86
N TYR A 114 -2.26 8.85 -27.27
CA TYR A 114 -0.92 9.06 -27.82
C TYR A 114 -0.71 8.25 -29.10
N PHE A 115 -1.09 6.98 -29.13
CA PHE A 115 -0.86 6.12 -30.30
C PHE A 115 -1.75 6.47 -31.51
N ILE A 116 -2.99 6.91 -31.27
CA ILE A 116 -3.97 7.22 -32.33
C ILE A 116 -3.84 8.67 -32.86
N LEU A 117 -3.47 9.65 -32.01
CA LEU A 117 -3.29 11.03 -32.47
C LEU A 117 -1.89 11.29 -33.04
N GLU A 118 -0.86 10.57 -32.60
CA GLU A 118 0.54 10.83 -32.99
C GLU A 118 0.96 10.12 -34.29
N THR A 119 0.16 9.15 -34.77
CA THR A 119 0.33 8.58 -36.12
C THR A 119 -0.11 9.54 -37.24
N ARG A 120 -0.77 10.67 -36.93
CA ARG A 120 -1.25 11.65 -37.92
C ARG A 120 -0.41 12.93 -38.02
N GLU A 121 0.35 13.33 -36.99
CA GLU A 121 1.13 14.59 -37.00
C GLU A 121 2.64 14.41 -36.75
N ARG A 122 3.22 13.28 -37.19
CA ARG A 122 4.60 12.85 -36.92
C ARG A 122 5.73 13.74 -37.48
N GLY A 123 5.42 14.83 -38.19
CA GLY A 123 6.43 15.59 -38.94
C GLY A 123 7.09 16.77 -38.22
N SER A 124 6.37 17.52 -37.37
CA SER A 124 6.82 18.89 -37.02
C SER A 124 6.70 19.29 -35.54
N ARG A 125 5.86 18.63 -34.74
CA ARG A 125 5.54 19.09 -33.36
C ARG A 125 6.38 18.41 -32.26
N THR A 126 6.87 17.19 -32.49
CA THR A 126 7.73 16.46 -31.54
C THR A 126 9.08 17.18 -31.34
N LEU A 127 9.60 17.86 -32.36
CA LEU A 127 10.87 18.59 -32.29
C LEU A 127 10.78 19.85 -31.40
N TRP A 128 9.61 20.47 -31.27
CA TRP A 128 9.39 21.64 -30.42
C TRP A 128 9.06 21.30 -28.97
N LEU A 129 8.41 20.17 -28.71
CA LEU A 129 8.05 19.73 -27.35
C LEU A 129 9.21 19.11 -26.57
N LEU A 130 10.23 18.58 -27.26
CA LEU A 130 11.44 18.02 -26.63
C LEU A 130 12.55 19.06 -26.39
N GLY A 131 12.45 20.25 -27.00
CA GLY A 131 13.39 21.36 -26.80
C GLY A 131 13.61 21.79 -25.34
N PRO A 132 12.57 21.94 -24.49
CA PRO A 132 12.76 22.34 -23.09
C PRO A 132 13.24 21.24 -22.14
N PHE A 133 13.27 19.97 -22.58
CA PHE A 133 13.73 18.84 -21.74
C PHE A 133 15.22 18.52 -21.89
N TRP A 134 15.92 19.13 -22.86
CA TRP A 134 17.34 18.89 -23.14
C TRP A 134 18.17 20.18 -23.03
N SER A 135 17.89 21.01 -22.02
CA SER A 135 18.68 22.22 -21.71
C SER A 135 18.55 22.66 -20.24
N SER A 136 18.63 21.72 -19.29
CA SER A 136 18.92 22.00 -17.87
C SER A 136 19.46 20.76 -17.19
#